data_AF-A0A8J3E5E0-F1
#
_entry.id   AF-A0A8J3E5E0-F1
#
_cell.length_a   1.000
_cell.length_b   1.000
_cell.length_c   1.000
_cell.angle_alpha   90.00
_cell.angle_beta   90.00
_cell.angle_gamma   90.00
#
_symmetry.space_group_name_H-M   'P 1'
#
loop_
_entity.id
_entity.type
_entity.pdbx_description
1 polymer ?
#
loop_
_entity_poly.entity_id
_entity_poly.type
_entity_poly.pdbx_seq_one_letter_code
_entity_poly.pdbx_strand_id
1 'polypeptide(L)'
;MAGLDRLHAELGRELGQKEEEAQRVRENMRLVESVIKLVEPDYDTRQVVYLRRHKPNMVVKKRAHLSRHALDVLRRASRPLMVAEITDIVAEERGLIDLSVEDRDRIRNSVYCWLRDNDGKLVTKHGRYPSRWELAVIPRLHAVVAACCRYHAARNREVPSFRSLYASARLSSDFRRLFGDAPNCCLHGWPPS
;
A
#
# COMPACT_ATOMS: atom_id res chain seq x y z
N MET A 1 21.80 6.95 -39.73
CA MET A 1 20.64 7.84 -39.96
C MET A 1 19.30 7.15 -39.71
N ALA A 2 19.10 5.87 -40.05
CA ALA A 2 17.83 5.13 -39.86
C ALA A 2 17.24 5.08 -38.42
N GLY A 3 18.03 5.31 -37.36
CA GLY A 3 17.54 5.30 -35.98
C GLY A 3 16.78 6.57 -35.56
N LEU A 4 17.17 7.73 -36.09
CA LEU A 4 16.53 9.02 -35.78
C LEU A 4 15.17 9.14 -36.47
N ASP A 5 15.08 8.68 -37.72
CA ASP A 5 13.82 8.67 -38.48
C ASP A 5 12.75 7.81 -37.80
N ARG A 6 13.17 6.65 -37.25
CA ARG A 6 12.29 5.77 -36.47
C ARG A 6 11.79 6.44 -35.20
N LEU A 7 12.67 7.11 -34.45
CA LEU A 7 12.28 7.84 -33.24
C LEU A 7 11.34 9.01 -33.57
N HIS A 8 11.59 9.73 -34.67
CA HIS A 8 10.72 10.81 -35.13
C HIS A 8 9.31 10.31 -35.47
N ALA A 9 9.21 9.18 -36.17
CA ALA A 9 7.92 8.55 -36.48
C ALA A 9 7.19 8.06 -35.21
N GLU A 10 7.93 7.55 -34.23
CA GLU A 10 7.37 7.11 -32.94
C GLU A 10 6.82 8.31 -32.14
N LEU A 11 7.57 9.41 -32.05
CA LEU A 11 7.12 10.65 -31.42
C LEU A 11 5.92 11.27 -32.14
N GLY A 12 5.91 11.25 -33.47
CA GLY A 12 4.78 11.73 -34.27
C GLY A 12 3.49 10.94 -33.98
N ARG A 13 3.60 9.61 -33.83
CA ARG A 13 2.47 8.76 -33.43
C ARG A 13 1.98 9.08 -32.02
N GLU A 14 2.88 9.23 -31.05
CA GLU A 14 2.51 9.58 -29.67
C GLU A 14 1.82 10.95 -29.60
N LEU A 15 2.27 11.91 -30.41
CA LEU A 15 1.66 13.23 -30.51
C LEU A 15 0.22 13.13 -31.07
N GLY A 16 0.03 12.40 -32.18
CA GLY A 16 -1.29 12.19 -32.76
C GLY A 16 -2.28 11.52 -31.81
N GLN A 17 -1.85 10.49 -31.07
CA GLN A 17 -2.68 9.84 -30.04
C GLN A 17 -3.12 10.81 -28.94
N LYS A 18 -2.21 11.67 -28.47
CA LYS A 18 -2.52 12.68 -27.45
C LYS A 18 -3.48 13.76 -27.98
N GLU A 19 -3.39 14.12 -29.25
CA GLU A 19 -4.32 15.05 -29.88
C GLU A 19 -5.72 14.46 -30.03
N GLU A 20 -5.83 13.21 -30.46
CA GLU A 20 -7.10 12.47 -30.53
C GLU A 20 -7.75 12.34 -29.14
N GLU A 21 -6.97 11.96 -28.12
CA GLU A 21 -7.43 11.91 -26.73
C GLU A 21 -7.89 13.28 -26.23
N ALA A 22 -7.13 14.34 -26.52
CA ALA A 22 -7.50 15.70 -26.15
C ALA A 22 -8.83 16.11 -26.80
N GLN A 23 -9.03 15.76 -28.07
CA GLN A 23 -10.26 16.05 -28.78
C GLN A 23 -11.46 15.31 -28.18
N ARG A 24 -11.30 14.01 -27.89
CA ARG A 24 -12.34 13.21 -27.21
C ARG A 24 -12.70 13.78 -25.84
N VAL A 25 -11.72 14.22 -25.05
CA VAL A 25 -11.98 14.86 -23.74
C VAL A 25 -12.75 16.17 -23.91
N ARG A 26 -12.43 17.00 -24.90
CA ARG A 26 -13.19 18.24 -25.19
C ARG A 26 -14.64 17.95 -25.55
N GLU A 27 -14.89 16.92 -26.34
CA GLU A 27 -16.26 16.50 -26.71
C GLU A 27 -17.04 16.02 -25.49
N ASN A 28 -16.43 15.18 -24.65
CA ASN A 28 -17.03 14.75 -23.38
C ASN A 28 -17.35 15.94 -22.47
N MET A 29 -16.47 16.95 -22.39
CA MET A 29 -16.73 18.17 -21.61
C MET A 29 -17.97 18.93 -22.13
N ARG A 30 -18.13 19.06 -23.46
CA ARG A 30 -19.32 19.69 -24.05
C ARG A 30 -20.60 18.91 -23.75
N LEU A 31 -20.55 17.59 -23.80
CA LEU A 31 -21.70 16.74 -23.46
C LEU A 31 -22.11 16.91 -21.99
N VAL A 32 -21.13 16.92 -21.07
CA VAL A 32 -21.38 17.15 -19.64
C VAL A 32 -21.95 18.56 -19.42
N GLU A 33 -21.43 19.59 -20.09
CA GLU A 33 -21.97 20.94 -20.01
C GLU A 33 -23.43 21.03 -20.48
N SER A 34 -23.78 20.36 -21.59
CA SER A 34 -25.16 20.30 -22.07
C SER A 34 -26.09 19.62 -21.06
N VAL A 35 -25.63 18.55 -20.40
CA VAL A 35 -26.40 17.85 -19.36
C VAL A 35 -26.58 18.74 -18.13
N ILE A 36 -25.54 19.45 -17.70
CA ILE A 36 -25.63 20.40 -16.57
C ILE A 36 -26.66 21.48 -16.88
N LYS A 37 -26.61 22.09 -18.06
CA LYS A 37 -27.56 23.15 -18.48
C LYS A 37 -29.00 22.67 -18.65
N LEU A 38 -29.20 21.38 -18.93
CA LEU A 38 -30.55 20.80 -18.98
C LEU A 38 -31.19 20.72 -17.58
N VAL A 39 -30.38 20.47 -16.54
CA VAL A 39 -30.85 20.34 -15.15
C VAL A 39 -30.87 21.71 -14.45
N GLU A 40 -29.85 22.53 -14.67
CA GLU A 40 -29.67 23.85 -14.07
C GLU A 40 -29.24 24.86 -15.17
N PRO A 41 -30.19 25.54 -15.82
CA PRO A 41 -29.91 26.43 -16.95
C PRO A 41 -29.01 27.63 -16.60
N ASP A 42 -29.10 28.10 -15.35
CA ASP A 42 -28.35 29.25 -14.85
C ASP A 42 -26.94 28.90 -14.32
N TYR A 43 -26.55 27.62 -14.38
CA TYR A 43 -25.24 27.18 -13.88
C TYR A 43 -24.09 27.65 -14.78
N ASP A 44 -23.16 28.43 -14.22
CA ASP A 44 -21.95 28.89 -14.91
C ASP A 44 -20.84 27.82 -14.86
N THR A 45 -20.71 27.06 -15.94
CA THR A 45 -19.70 26.00 -16.11
C THR A 45 -18.25 26.50 -16.09
N ARG A 46 -18.01 27.82 -16.23
CA ARG A 46 -16.67 28.41 -16.14
C ARG A 46 -16.13 28.41 -14.72
N GLN A 47 -16.99 28.25 -13.73
CA GLN A 47 -16.62 28.22 -12.31
C GLN A 47 -16.13 26.85 -11.85
N VAL A 48 -16.23 25.81 -12.70
CA VAL A 48 -15.74 24.48 -12.38
C VAL A 48 -14.22 24.50 -12.26
N VAL A 49 -13.73 24.52 -11.01
CA VAL A 49 -12.31 24.54 -10.69
C VAL A 49 -11.65 23.25 -11.19
N TYR A 50 -10.58 23.38 -11.96
CA TYR A 50 -9.78 22.24 -12.40
C TYR A 50 -9.28 21.44 -11.18
N LEU A 51 -9.67 20.17 -11.12
CA LEU A 51 -9.06 19.23 -10.17
C LEU A 51 -7.59 19.09 -10.51
N ARG A 52 -6.72 19.42 -9.54
CA ARG A 52 -5.27 19.26 -9.71
C ARG A 52 -4.96 17.79 -9.98
N ARG A 53 -4.23 17.51 -11.06
CA ARG A 53 -3.73 16.17 -11.35
C ARG A 53 -2.84 15.71 -10.18
N HIS A 54 -3.18 14.56 -9.60
CA HIS A 54 -2.35 13.94 -8.56
C HIS A 54 -1.04 13.47 -9.20
N LYS A 55 0.06 14.20 -8.97
CA LYS A 55 1.39 13.74 -9.38
C LYS A 55 1.79 12.55 -8.49
N PRO A 56 2.05 11.36 -9.06
CA PRO A 56 2.58 10.25 -8.26
C PRO A 56 3.94 10.66 -7.69
N ASN A 57 4.22 10.28 -6.44
CA ASN A 57 5.50 10.55 -5.79
C ASN A 57 6.63 9.89 -6.58
N MET A 58 7.40 10.67 -7.35
CA MET A 58 8.46 10.18 -8.24
C MET A 58 9.57 9.43 -7.50
N VAL A 59 9.82 9.80 -6.24
CA VAL A 59 10.86 9.23 -5.37
C VAL A 59 10.64 7.73 -5.15
N VAL A 60 9.38 7.28 -5.20
CA VAL A 60 9.04 5.88 -4.99
C VAL A 60 8.25 5.39 -6.19
N LYS A 61 8.98 4.84 -7.16
CA LYS A 61 8.47 4.36 -8.46
C LYS A 61 7.18 3.51 -8.38
N LYS A 62 6.88 2.83 -7.25
CA LYS A 62 5.56 2.22 -7.00
C LYS A 62 5.13 2.31 -5.52
N ARG A 63 3.88 2.77 -5.28
CA ARG A 63 3.23 2.84 -3.96
C ARG A 63 3.20 1.49 -3.21
N ALA A 64 3.01 0.39 -3.95
CA ALA A 64 2.97 -0.96 -3.40
C ALA A 64 4.28 -1.39 -2.69
N HIS A 65 5.42 -0.77 -3.03
CA HIS A 65 6.66 -1.04 -2.32
C HIS A 65 6.67 -0.41 -0.92
N LEU A 66 6.16 0.83 -0.76
CA LEU A 66 6.15 1.51 0.55
C LEU A 66 5.29 0.78 1.57
N SER A 67 4.12 0.30 1.16
CA SER A 67 3.21 -0.44 2.04
C SER A 67 3.84 -1.73 2.57
N ARG A 68 4.59 -2.44 1.72
CA ARG A 68 5.26 -3.68 2.11
C ARG A 68 6.40 -3.41 3.09
N HIS A 69 7.25 -2.42 2.78
CA HIS A 69 8.33 -2.04 3.68
C HIS A 69 7.82 -1.52 5.02
N ALA A 70 6.75 -0.69 5.03
CA ALA A 70 6.13 -0.24 6.27
C ALA A 70 5.62 -1.41 7.12
N LEU A 71 5.03 -2.44 6.50
CA LEU A 71 4.65 -3.67 7.20
C LEU A 71 5.87 -4.44 7.74
N ASP A 72 6.92 -4.58 6.94
CA ASP A 72 8.13 -5.30 7.34
C ASP A 72 8.88 -4.58 8.48
N VAL A 73 8.81 -3.25 8.54
CA VAL A 73 9.27 -2.45 9.67
C VAL A 73 8.41 -2.71 10.91
N LEU A 74 7.07 -2.64 10.79
CA LEU A 74 6.17 -2.90 11.92
C LEU A 74 6.23 -4.35 12.42
N ARG A 75 6.56 -5.33 11.57
CA ARG A 75 6.76 -6.73 11.96
C ARG A 75 8.00 -6.94 12.82
N ARG A 76 9.07 -6.18 12.55
CA ARG A 76 10.33 -6.24 13.31
C ARG A 76 10.29 -5.34 14.53
N ALA A 77 9.43 -4.32 14.51
CA ALA A 77 9.24 -3.42 15.63
C ALA A 77 8.61 -4.18 16.82
N SER A 78 9.31 -4.18 17.94
CA SER A 78 8.81 -4.70 19.22
C SER A 78 7.89 -3.71 19.95
N ARG A 79 7.72 -2.50 19.42
CA ARG A 79 6.95 -1.41 20.02
C ARG A 79 6.16 -0.64 18.97
N PRO A 80 5.04 0.01 19.35
CA PRO A 80 4.33 0.92 18.47
C PRO A 80 5.22 2.08 18.00
N LEU A 81 5.34 2.26 16.68
CA LEU A 81 6.18 3.28 16.05
C LEU A 81 5.37 4.46 15.54
N MET A 82 5.97 5.64 15.58
CA MET A 82 5.43 6.84 14.94
C MET A 82 5.64 6.77 13.43
N VAL A 83 4.80 7.47 12.67
CA VAL A 83 4.92 7.55 11.20
C VAL A 83 6.29 8.09 10.78
N ALA A 84 6.84 9.06 11.53
CA ALA A 84 8.18 9.59 11.28
C ALA A 84 9.26 8.51 11.43
N GLU A 85 9.26 7.76 12.55
CA GLU A 85 10.19 6.65 12.79
C GLU A 85 10.09 5.59 11.68
N ILE A 86 8.87 5.22 11.28
CA ILE A 86 8.67 4.24 10.19
C ILE A 86 9.22 4.79 8.86
N THR A 87 9.02 6.08 8.60
CA THR A 87 9.47 6.72 7.36
C THR A 87 10.99 6.76 7.27
N ASP A 88 11.66 7.10 8.37
CA ASP A 88 13.12 7.17 8.42
C ASP A 88 13.73 5.77 8.22
N ILE A 89 13.21 4.75 8.91
CA ILE A 89 13.67 3.36 8.71
C ILE A 89 13.45 2.91 7.26
N VAL A 90 12.28 3.20 6.67
CA VAL A 90 11.99 2.85 5.27
C VAL A 90 12.89 3.60 4.28
N ALA A 91 13.26 4.86 4.57
CA ALA A 91 14.16 5.63 3.73
C ALA A 91 15.59 5.06 3.78
N GLU A 92 16.09 4.75 4.98
CA GLU A 92 17.40 4.14 5.21
C GLU A 92 17.53 2.79 4.50
N GLU A 93 16.55 1.90 4.65
CA GLU A 93 16.55 0.57 4.01
C GLU A 93 16.56 0.63 2.48
N ARG A 94 16.16 1.77 1.91
CA ARG A 94 16.15 1.98 0.46
C ARG A 94 17.37 2.75 -0.03
N GLY A 95 18.32 3.06 0.84
CA GLY A 95 19.50 3.86 0.50
C GLY A 95 19.15 5.30 0.12
N LEU A 96 18.02 5.82 0.60
CA LEU A 96 17.57 7.19 0.34
C LEU A 96 18.12 8.13 1.41
N ILE A 97 19.45 8.27 1.45
CA ILE A 97 20.17 8.98 2.52
C ILE A 97 20.02 10.51 2.38
N ASP A 98 20.02 11.03 1.14
CA ASP A 98 19.95 12.48 0.85
C ASP A 98 18.57 12.92 0.31
N LEU A 99 17.49 12.56 1.02
CA LEU A 99 16.15 13.02 0.63
C LEU A 99 15.95 14.50 0.98
N SER A 100 15.46 15.26 0.01
CA SER A 100 14.89 16.59 0.25
C SER A 100 13.77 16.52 1.29
N VAL A 101 13.60 17.59 2.07
CA VAL A 101 12.54 17.71 3.08
C VAL A 101 11.16 17.44 2.47
N GLU A 102 10.90 17.97 1.26
CA GLU A 102 9.64 17.74 0.55
C GLU A 102 9.42 16.26 0.22
N ASP A 103 10.47 15.56 -0.18
CA ASP A 103 10.39 14.17 -0.59
C ASP A 103 10.22 13.23 0.61
N ARG A 104 10.88 13.56 1.73
CA ARG A 104 10.64 12.88 3.01
C ARG A 104 9.19 13.05 3.45
N ASP A 105 8.65 14.26 3.35
CA ASP A 105 7.25 14.55 3.68
C ASP A 105 6.25 13.83 2.77
N ARG A 106 6.55 13.70 1.47
CA ARG A 106 5.75 12.91 0.53
C ARG A 106 5.73 11.42 0.90
N ILE A 107 6.87 10.86 1.30
CA ILE A 107 6.95 9.47 1.78
C ILE A 107 6.17 9.33 3.08
N ARG A 108 6.37 10.23 4.05
CA ARG A 108 5.66 10.25 5.33
C ARG A 108 4.15 10.27 5.14
N ASN A 109 3.65 11.14 4.27
CA ASN A 109 2.22 11.23 3.94
C ASN A 109 1.71 9.95 3.26
N SER A 110 2.52 9.34 2.39
CA SER A 110 2.16 8.07 1.75
C SER A 110 2.03 6.92 2.76
N VAL A 111 2.98 6.83 3.70
CA VAL A 111 2.97 5.85 4.78
C VAL A 111 1.78 6.11 5.70
N TYR A 112 1.54 7.36 6.10
CA TYR A 112 0.40 7.74 6.93
C TYR A 112 -0.94 7.36 6.29
N CYS A 113 -1.17 7.76 5.03
CA CYS A 113 -2.40 7.43 4.32
C CYS A 113 -2.59 5.91 4.25
N TRP A 114 -1.53 5.16 3.94
CA TRP A 114 -1.61 3.71 3.90
C TRP A 114 -1.94 3.09 5.28
N LEU A 115 -1.30 3.55 6.35
CA LEU A 115 -1.56 3.09 7.72
C LEU A 115 -3.02 3.37 8.13
N ARG A 116 -3.49 4.60 7.89
CA ARG A 116 -4.86 5.02 8.15
C ARG A 116 -5.87 4.17 7.39
N ASP A 117 -5.64 3.90 6.11
CA ASP A 117 -6.55 3.10 5.29
C ASP A 117 -6.59 1.61 5.71
N ASN A 118 -5.60 1.15 6.49
CA ASN A 118 -5.46 -0.22 7.00
C ASN A 118 -5.65 -0.34 8.53
N ASP A 119 -6.06 0.75 9.19
CA ASP A 119 -6.36 0.75 10.63
C ASP A 119 -7.52 -0.22 10.93
N GLY A 120 -7.34 -1.06 11.95
CA GLY A 120 -8.26 -2.13 12.33
C GLY A 120 -8.27 -3.36 11.41
N LYS A 121 -7.50 -3.36 10.31
CA LYS A 121 -7.37 -4.53 9.40
C LYS A 121 -6.04 -5.24 9.56
N LEU A 122 -4.95 -4.50 9.36
CA LEU A 122 -3.57 -5.01 9.39
C LEU A 122 -2.73 -4.30 10.45
N VAL A 123 -3.08 -3.06 10.76
CA VAL A 123 -2.38 -2.25 11.76
C VAL A 123 -3.41 -1.68 12.74
N THR A 124 -2.95 -1.36 13.93
CA THR A 124 -3.75 -0.73 14.98
C THR A 124 -3.11 0.58 15.37
N LYS A 125 -3.92 1.63 15.40
CA LYS A 125 -3.52 2.95 15.89
C LYS A 125 -3.59 3.02 17.43
N HIS A 126 -2.49 3.44 18.03
CA HIS A 126 -2.37 3.72 19.47
C HIS A 126 -2.23 5.23 19.71
N GLY A 127 -3.08 5.76 20.59
CA GLY A 127 -3.06 7.16 21.01
C GLY A 127 -3.63 8.14 19.97
N ARG A 128 -3.92 9.37 20.45
CA ARG A 128 -4.35 10.48 19.59
C ARG A 128 -3.16 11.18 18.95
N TYR A 129 -2.23 11.71 19.76
CA TYR A 129 -1.08 12.45 19.29
C TYR A 129 0.12 12.35 20.27
N PRO A 130 1.34 12.03 19.80
CA PRO A 130 1.62 11.52 18.47
C PRO A 130 0.98 10.13 18.29
N SER A 131 0.37 9.90 17.11
CA SER A 131 -0.21 8.60 16.77
C SER A 131 0.90 7.56 16.59
N ARG A 132 0.81 6.46 17.31
CA ARG A 132 1.71 5.30 17.16
C ARG A 132 0.96 4.18 16.46
N TRP A 133 1.69 3.35 15.74
CA TRP A 133 1.13 2.28 14.93
C TRP A 133 1.82 0.97 15.27
N GLU A 134 1.02 -0.08 15.41
CA GLU A 134 1.48 -1.44 15.66
C GLU A 134 0.82 -2.39 14.65
N LEU A 135 1.41 -3.56 14.44
CA LEU A 135 0.78 -4.62 13.67
C LEU A 135 -0.43 -5.16 14.44
N ALA A 136 -1.60 -5.22 13.80
CA ALA A 136 -2.78 -5.79 14.44
C ALA A 136 -2.56 -7.30 14.67
N VAL A 137 -2.77 -7.75 15.91
CA VAL A 137 -2.83 -9.19 16.19
C VAL A 137 -4.07 -9.74 15.51
N ILE A 138 -3.90 -10.44 14.39
CA ILE A 138 -5.03 -11.00 13.63
C ILE A 138 -5.63 -12.14 14.49
N PRO A 139 -6.82 -11.97 15.09
CA PRO A 139 -7.33 -12.92 16.08
C PRO A 139 -7.61 -14.30 15.48
N ARG A 140 -7.97 -14.33 14.19
CA ARG A 140 -8.27 -15.57 13.45
C ARG A 140 -7.05 -16.47 13.31
N LEU A 141 -5.85 -15.90 13.18
CA LEU A 141 -4.61 -16.67 13.05
C LEU A 141 -4.22 -17.32 14.38
N HIS A 142 -4.29 -16.55 15.47
CA HIS A 142 -4.06 -17.08 16.82
C HIS A 142 -5.08 -18.16 17.20
N ALA A 143 -6.36 -17.97 16.88
CA ALA A 143 -7.40 -18.96 17.16
C ALA A 143 -7.18 -20.27 16.39
N VAL A 144 -6.79 -20.19 15.11
CA VAL A 144 -6.50 -21.37 14.27
C VAL A 144 -5.24 -22.08 14.76
N VAL A 145 -4.15 -21.35 15.04
CA VAL A 145 -2.92 -21.93 15.57
C VAL A 145 -3.16 -22.57 16.94
N ALA A 146 -3.85 -21.88 17.86
CA ALA A 146 -4.18 -22.41 19.18
C ALA A 146 -5.13 -23.61 19.12
N ALA A 147 -6.11 -23.63 18.20
CA ALA A 147 -6.95 -24.80 17.97
C ALA A 147 -6.15 -25.99 17.44
N CYS A 148 -5.20 -25.74 16.53
CA CYS A 148 -4.38 -26.80 15.95
C CYS A 148 -3.36 -27.37 16.95
N CYS A 149 -2.72 -26.52 17.75
CA CYS A 149 -1.85 -26.95 18.85
C CYS A 149 -2.62 -27.80 19.86
N ARG A 150 -3.85 -27.40 20.24
CA ARG A 150 -4.71 -28.19 21.14
C ARG A 150 -5.07 -29.55 20.54
N TYR A 151 -5.39 -29.60 19.24
CA TYR A 151 -5.71 -30.83 18.54
C TYR A 151 -4.53 -31.81 18.48
N HIS A 152 -3.32 -31.32 18.21
CA HIS A 152 -2.11 -32.16 18.14
C HIS A 152 -1.64 -32.62 19.53
N ALA A 153 -1.69 -31.74 20.53
CA ALA A 153 -1.39 -32.09 21.92
C ALA A 153 -2.32 -33.19 22.45
N ALA A 154 -3.62 -33.13 22.13
CA ALA A 154 -4.60 -34.15 22.52
C ALA A 154 -4.36 -35.52 21.83
N ARG A 155 -3.56 -35.57 20.76
CA ARG A 155 -3.28 -36.78 19.99
C ARG A 155 -1.85 -37.30 20.13
N ASN A 156 -1.02 -36.74 21.02
CA ASN A 156 0.39 -37.09 21.18
C ASN A 156 1.17 -37.12 19.85
N ARG A 157 0.83 -36.18 18.94
CA ARG A 157 1.52 -36.04 17.66
C ARG A 157 2.39 -34.80 17.69
N GLU A 158 3.54 -34.86 17.03
CA GLU A 158 4.36 -33.68 16.78
C GLU A 158 3.52 -32.57 16.16
N VAL A 159 3.74 -31.34 16.65
CA VAL A 159 3.07 -30.16 16.12
C VAL A 159 3.68 -29.89 14.75
N PRO A 160 2.88 -29.84 13.67
CA PRO A 160 3.40 -29.57 12.35
C PRO A 160 4.04 -28.18 12.33
N SER A 161 5.12 -28.01 11.55
CA SER A 161 5.71 -26.69 11.36
C SER A 161 4.65 -25.69 10.84
N PHE A 162 4.81 -24.40 11.14
CA PHE A 162 3.90 -23.33 10.68
C PHE A 162 3.47 -23.55 9.23
N ARG A 163 4.46 -23.82 8.37
CA ARG A 163 4.31 -24.01 6.92
C ARG A 163 3.33 -25.13 6.57
N SER A 164 3.32 -26.23 7.35
CA SER A 164 2.41 -27.36 7.16
C SER A 164 0.98 -27.02 7.59
N LEU A 165 0.82 -26.32 8.71
CA LEU A 165 -0.49 -25.92 9.23
C LEU A 165 -1.25 -24.97 8.29
N TYR A 166 -0.55 -24.08 7.58
CA TYR A 166 -1.16 -23.19 6.58
C TYR A 166 -1.52 -23.87 5.27
N ALA A 167 -0.75 -24.85 4.82
CA ALA A 167 -1.04 -25.58 3.60
C ALA A 167 -2.40 -26.32 3.69
N SER A 168 -2.76 -26.80 4.88
CA SER A 168 -4.05 -27.44 5.14
C SER A 168 -5.23 -26.46 5.30
N ALA A 169 -4.98 -25.20 5.68
CA ALA A 169 -6.03 -24.28 6.13
C ALA A 169 -6.80 -23.54 5.02
N ARG A 170 -6.50 -23.75 3.72
CA ARG A 170 -7.11 -23.00 2.58
C ARG A 170 -7.25 -21.48 2.84
N LEU A 171 -6.29 -20.88 3.54
CA LEU A 171 -6.23 -19.43 3.68
C LEU A 171 -5.62 -18.87 2.38
N SER A 172 -6.35 -17.92 1.78
CA SER A 172 -6.11 -17.26 0.50
C SER A 172 -4.62 -17.06 0.13
N SER A 173 -4.34 -17.16 -1.18
CA SER A 173 -3.10 -16.78 -1.86
C SER A 173 -2.54 -15.38 -1.50
N ASP A 174 -3.36 -14.54 -0.85
CA ASP A 174 -2.97 -13.24 -0.31
C ASP A 174 -1.95 -13.31 0.83
N PHE A 175 -1.93 -14.38 1.62
CA PHE A 175 -1.04 -14.47 2.79
C PHE A 175 0.42 -14.68 2.39
N ARG A 176 0.68 -15.54 1.39
CA ARG A 176 2.05 -15.77 0.86
C ARG A 176 2.63 -14.50 0.21
N ARG A 177 1.76 -13.67 -0.38
CA ARG A 177 2.12 -12.33 -0.88
C ARG A 177 2.45 -11.34 0.23
N LEU A 178 1.78 -11.45 1.39
CA LEU A 178 1.95 -10.53 2.50
C LEU A 178 3.16 -10.88 3.37
N PHE A 179 3.44 -12.14 3.67
CA PHE A 179 4.38 -12.54 4.74
C PHE A 179 5.72 -13.16 4.29
N GLY A 180 5.91 -13.45 3.00
CA GLY A 180 7.17 -14.06 2.50
C GLY A 180 7.44 -15.48 3.05
N ASP A 181 8.57 -16.07 2.65
CA ASP A 181 9.07 -17.34 3.22
C ASP A 181 10.07 -17.01 4.36
N ALA A 182 9.66 -17.14 5.63
CA ALA A 182 10.52 -16.95 6.81
C ALA A 182 10.11 -17.92 7.95
N PRO A 183 11.01 -18.28 8.88
CA PRO A 183 11.43 -19.65 9.10
C PRO A 183 10.73 -20.35 10.29
N ASN A 184 11.03 -21.65 10.38
CA ASN A 184 10.59 -22.62 11.38
C ASN A 184 10.23 -22.04 12.76
N CYS A 185 9.03 -22.42 13.23
CA CYS A 185 8.61 -22.25 14.61
C CYS A 185 9.61 -22.91 15.56
N CYS A 186 10.52 -22.12 16.13
CA CYS A 186 11.10 -22.42 17.42
C CYS A 186 10.34 -21.59 18.45
N LEU A 187 9.30 -22.20 19.03
CA LEU A 187 8.64 -21.75 20.25
C LEU A 187 9.60 -21.97 21.44
N HIS A 188 10.60 -21.11 21.57
CA HIS A 188 11.34 -20.95 22.82
C HIS A 188 11.32 -19.47 23.18
N GLY A 189 10.44 -19.09 24.12
CA GLY A 189 10.53 -17.77 24.78
C GLY A 189 9.32 -16.85 24.69
N TRP A 190 8.09 -17.35 24.51
CA TRP A 190 6.90 -16.53 24.81
C TRP A 190 6.53 -16.74 26.29
N PRO A 191 6.44 -15.66 27.09
CA PRO A 191 6.16 -15.79 28.51
C PRO A 191 4.70 -16.24 28.70
N PRO A 192 4.40 -17.06 29.73
CA PRO A 192 3.02 -17.28 30.10
C PRO A 192 2.46 -15.97 30.70
N SER A 193 1.17 -15.78 30.44
CA SER A 193 0.27 -14.73 30.94
C SER A 193 0.52 -14.32 32.39
#